data_AF-X0TAU2-F1
#
_entry.id   AF-X0TAU2-F1
#
_cell.length_a   1.000
_cell.length_b   1.000
_cell.length_c   1.000
_cell.angle_alpha   90.00
_cell.angle_beta   90.00
_cell.angle_gamma   90.00
#
_symmetry.space_group_name_H-M   'P 1'
#
loop_
_entity.id
_entity.type
_entity.pdbx_description
1 polymer ?
#
loop_
_entity_poly.entity_id
_entity_poly.type
_entity_poly.pdbx_seq_one_letter_code
_entity_poly.pdbx_strand_id
1 'polypeptide(L)'
;MAPDSTNNAVNAFTLVTDTESETVTALEVTFSGTAVADVASSGVKIYDDSTGGTPNEWDAGDTLKGTASFSGTTASVTVSISVENSATQYLVTYDIATGATDTDTLQGAITDATLTNTLDNNDATDATLTITTDTGYDETYTFETDWGDWTNNADDDQFDWSTGENTPSSNTGPQPQSGSNGQGGGGNFAFIECSTPRGINEQAYLESNVLAGDQYALNISFYYNMFGAHIDTLYLYVWD
;
A
#
# COMPACT_ATOMS: atom_id res chain seq x y z
N MET A 1 13.88 8.73 -8.38
CA MET A 1 14.72 9.78 -7.74
C MET A 1 15.78 10.21 -8.73
N ALA A 2 16.32 11.42 -8.63
CA ALA A 2 17.59 11.68 -9.29
C ALA A 2 18.65 10.76 -8.67
N PRO A 3 19.54 10.12 -9.46
CA PRO A 3 20.74 9.52 -8.89
C PRO A 3 21.44 10.53 -7.98
N ASP A 4 22.05 10.06 -6.88
CA ASP A 4 22.68 10.88 -5.83
C ASP A 4 21.73 11.61 -4.84
N SER A 5 20.49 11.13 -4.64
CA SER A 5 19.63 11.64 -3.56
C SER A 5 19.95 11.02 -2.19
N THR A 6 19.74 11.79 -1.11
CA THR A 6 20.03 11.39 0.27
C THR A 6 18.77 11.30 1.12
N ASN A 7 18.79 10.43 2.14
CA ASN A 7 17.74 10.27 3.16
C ASN A 7 16.37 9.88 2.60
N ASN A 8 16.32 8.98 1.63
CA ASN A 8 15.05 8.54 1.07
C ASN A 8 14.44 7.49 2.00
N ALA A 9 13.27 7.76 2.56
CA ALA A 9 12.60 6.85 3.47
C ALA A 9 12.24 5.54 2.77
N VAL A 10 12.55 4.43 3.42
CA VAL A 10 12.35 3.05 2.91
C VAL A 10 11.75 2.12 3.94
N ASN A 11 11.51 2.57 5.18
CA ASN A 11 10.73 1.89 6.21
C ASN A 11 10.46 2.84 7.37
N ALA A 12 9.32 2.65 8.02
CA ALA A 12 8.93 3.33 9.22
C ALA A 12 8.54 2.29 10.27
N PHE A 13 9.08 2.41 11.48
CA PHE A 13 8.85 1.44 12.55
C PHE A 13 8.71 2.14 13.90
N THR A 14 8.03 1.49 14.83
CA THR A 14 7.92 2.00 16.21
C THR A 14 8.70 1.11 17.17
N LEU A 15 9.27 1.73 18.20
CA LEU A 15 9.83 1.01 19.33
C LEU A 15 9.01 1.34 20.58
N VAL A 16 8.63 0.30 21.31
CA VAL A 16 7.91 0.37 22.59
C VAL A 16 8.31 -0.82 23.45
N THR A 17 8.26 -0.68 24.77
CA THR A 17 8.46 -1.78 25.71
C THR A 17 7.29 -1.86 26.71
N ASP A 18 6.92 -3.06 27.13
CA ASP A 18 5.95 -3.29 28.21
C ASP A 18 6.61 -3.36 29.60
N THR A 19 7.94 -3.29 29.65
CA THR A 19 8.76 -3.28 30.87
C THR A 19 9.14 -1.85 31.31
N GLU A 20 10.03 -1.74 32.30
CA GLU A 20 10.78 -0.50 32.51
C GLU A 20 11.61 -0.14 31.25
N SER A 21 12.10 1.11 31.19
CA SER A 21 12.91 1.65 30.09
C SER A 21 14.05 0.69 29.68
N GLU A 22 14.25 0.50 28.38
CA GLU A 22 15.34 -0.33 27.84
C GLU A 22 16.16 0.43 26.79
N THR A 23 17.42 0.03 26.58
CA THR A 23 18.27 0.61 25.53
C THR A 23 18.51 -0.37 24.39
N VAL A 24 18.16 0.03 23.17
CA VAL A 24 18.55 -0.65 21.92
C VAL A 24 19.92 -0.12 21.49
N THR A 25 20.85 -1.04 21.22
CA THR A 25 22.26 -0.72 20.90
C THR A 25 22.65 -1.01 19.46
N ALA A 26 21.87 -1.86 18.78
CA ALA A 26 21.99 -2.07 17.33
C ALA A 26 20.64 -2.46 16.75
N LEU A 27 20.44 -2.12 15.48
CA LEU A 27 19.32 -2.53 14.66
C LEU A 27 19.86 -3.18 13.38
N GLU A 28 19.37 -4.38 13.04
CA GLU A 28 19.70 -5.05 11.79
C GLU A 28 18.65 -4.68 10.74
N VAL A 29 19.09 -4.01 9.67
CA VAL A 29 18.28 -3.75 8.49
C VAL A 29 18.56 -4.84 7.47
N THR A 30 17.53 -5.55 7.00
CA THR A 30 17.65 -6.49 5.89
C THR A 30 17.07 -5.89 4.62
N PHE A 31 17.88 -5.83 3.57
CA PHE A 31 17.51 -5.44 2.23
C PHE A 31 16.68 -6.52 1.53
N SER A 32 15.60 -6.11 0.87
CA SER A 32 14.69 -6.97 0.11
C SER A 32 14.39 -6.44 -1.31
N GLY A 33 15.05 -5.36 -1.74
CA GLY A 33 14.90 -4.80 -3.09
C GLY A 33 15.64 -5.59 -4.19
N THR A 34 15.75 -5.00 -5.38
CA THR A 34 16.38 -5.65 -6.56
C THR A 34 17.88 -5.37 -6.70
N ALA A 35 18.38 -4.26 -6.18
CA ALA A 35 19.78 -3.86 -6.32
C ALA A 35 20.37 -3.22 -5.05
N VAL A 36 20.93 -4.03 -4.15
CA VAL A 36 21.58 -3.51 -2.93
C VAL A 36 22.78 -2.60 -3.21
N ALA A 37 23.40 -2.74 -4.39
CA ALA A 37 24.54 -1.92 -4.81
C ALA A 37 24.16 -0.46 -5.09
N ASP A 38 22.88 -0.17 -5.27
CA ASP A 38 22.35 1.18 -5.49
C ASP A 38 22.16 1.94 -4.17
N VAL A 39 22.39 1.30 -3.02
CA VAL A 39 22.50 1.97 -1.72
C VAL A 39 23.97 2.40 -1.51
N ALA A 40 24.18 3.69 -1.27
CA ALA A 40 25.51 4.25 -1.08
C ALA A 40 26.20 3.68 0.18
N SER A 41 27.54 3.73 0.20
CA SER A 41 28.30 3.40 1.42
C SER A 41 27.89 4.34 2.56
N SER A 42 27.68 3.78 3.76
CA SER A 42 27.12 4.47 4.92
C SER A 42 25.71 5.05 4.68
N GLY A 43 25.05 4.59 3.60
CA GLY A 43 23.77 5.10 3.16
C GLY A 43 22.58 4.53 3.89
N VAL A 44 22.72 3.45 4.68
CA VAL A 44 21.64 2.94 5.53
C VAL A 44 21.60 3.77 6.80
N LYS A 45 20.52 4.49 7.05
CA LYS A 45 20.39 5.39 8.20
C LYS A 45 19.13 5.13 8.99
N ILE A 46 19.23 5.30 10.31
CA ILE A 46 18.09 5.27 11.23
C ILE A 46 17.86 6.67 11.76
N TYR A 47 16.64 7.18 11.62
CA TYR A 47 16.21 8.47 12.13
C TYR A 47 15.14 8.29 13.20
N ASP A 48 15.16 9.17 14.19
CA ASP A 48 14.07 9.41 15.14
C ASP A 48 13.12 10.41 14.51
N ASP A 49 11.93 9.93 14.20
CA ASP A 49 10.82 10.62 13.51
C ASP A 49 9.70 10.94 14.52
N SER A 50 10.03 10.93 15.82
CA SER A 50 9.09 11.36 16.86
C SER A 50 9.04 12.88 17.02
N THR A 51 10.00 13.59 16.43
CA THR A 51 10.17 15.04 16.54
C THR A 51 10.37 15.67 15.16
N GLY A 52 9.30 15.91 14.42
CA GLY A 52 9.44 16.34 13.03
C GLY A 52 8.12 16.71 12.39
N GLY A 53 8.18 17.14 11.13
CA GLY A 53 7.05 17.58 10.32
C GLY A 53 6.08 16.47 9.98
N THR A 54 6.27 15.78 8.86
CA THR A 54 5.31 14.78 8.34
C THR A 54 5.73 13.38 8.78
N PRO A 55 4.90 12.64 9.53
CA PRO A 55 5.24 11.28 9.95
C PRO A 55 5.55 10.36 8.77
N ASN A 56 6.52 9.46 8.95
CA ASN A 56 6.98 8.47 7.97
C ASN A 56 7.69 9.05 6.73
N GLU A 57 8.01 10.34 6.75
CA GLU A 57 8.79 11.00 5.70
C GLU A 57 10.04 11.59 6.31
N TRP A 58 11.16 11.56 5.59
CA TRP A 58 12.35 12.24 6.09
C TRP A 58 12.17 13.76 5.99
N ASP A 59 12.39 14.47 7.08
CA ASP A 59 12.51 15.91 7.10
C ASP A 59 13.61 16.46 8.01
N ALA A 60 13.77 17.79 8.00
CA ALA A 60 14.85 18.46 8.72
C ALA A 60 14.69 18.44 10.26
N GLY A 61 13.51 18.08 10.77
CA GLY A 61 13.26 17.86 12.19
C GLY A 61 13.80 16.52 12.70
N ASP A 62 13.93 15.54 11.81
CA ASP A 62 14.32 14.19 12.19
C ASP A 62 15.76 14.10 12.70
N THR A 63 15.92 13.33 13.77
CA THR A 63 17.22 13.18 14.42
C THR A 63 17.89 11.88 14.03
N LEU A 64 19.02 11.96 13.32
CA LEU A 64 19.82 10.78 12.96
C LEU A 64 20.32 10.03 14.20
N LYS A 65 20.07 8.72 14.28
CA LYS A 65 20.47 7.84 15.38
C LYS A 65 21.67 6.96 15.03
N GLY A 66 21.86 6.62 13.76
CA GLY A 66 22.98 5.80 13.32
C GLY A 66 23.02 5.60 11.81
N THR A 67 24.18 5.15 11.31
CA THR A 67 24.40 4.84 9.89
C THR A 67 25.16 3.52 9.73
N ALA A 68 24.95 2.80 8.64
CA ALA A 68 25.74 1.62 8.28
C ALA A 68 25.83 1.44 6.75
N SER A 69 26.66 0.51 6.33
CA SER A 69 26.70 -0.01 4.96
C SER A 69 26.14 -1.42 4.93
N PHE A 70 25.49 -1.80 3.83
CA PHE A 70 25.16 -3.21 3.58
C PHE A 70 26.42 -4.07 3.44
N SER A 71 26.40 -5.25 4.06
CA SER A 71 27.31 -6.35 3.85
C SER A 71 26.52 -7.55 3.34
N GLY A 72 26.48 -7.73 2.01
CA GLY A 72 25.49 -8.60 1.40
C GLY A 72 24.13 -7.90 1.41
N THR A 73 23.12 -8.53 2.01
CA THR A 73 21.77 -7.95 2.13
C THR A 73 21.45 -7.44 3.54
N THR A 74 22.39 -7.47 4.48
CA THR A 74 22.15 -7.00 5.86
C THR A 74 23.06 -5.85 6.24
N ALA A 75 22.55 -4.93 7.05
CA ALA A 75 23.30 -3.80 7.59
C ALA A 75 23.03 -3.70 9.10
N SER A 76 24.10 -3.84 9.89
CA SER A 76 24.07 -3.65 11.34
C SER A 76 24.28 -2.18 11.68
N VAL A 77 23.22 -1.49 12.10
CA VAL A 77 23.28 -0.07 12.47
C VAL A 77 23.48 0.04 13.97
N THR A 78 24.65 0.53 14.40
CA THR A 78 24.88 0.87 15.81
C THR A 78 24.08 2.11 16.19
N VAL A 79 23.31 2.02 17.28
CA VAL A 79 22.43 3.08 17.79
C VAL A 79 22.50 3.17 19.32
N SER A 80 21.88 4.20 19.90
CA SER A 80 21.70 4.34 21.35
C SER A 80 20.32 4.93 21.62
N ILE A 81 19.30 4.07 21.60
CA ILE A 81 17.89 4.46 21.67
C ILE A 81 17.30 4.01 23.01
N SER A 82 16.75 4.96 23.79
CA SER A 82 15.92 4.63 24.97
C SER A 82 14.50 4.32 24.49
N VAL A 83 14.01 3.14 24.84
CA VAL A 83 12.66 2.67 24.54
C VAL A 83 11.85 2.69 25.82
N GLU A 84 10.68 3.32 25.77
CA GLU A 84 9.78 3.50 26.90
C GLU A 84 8.43 2.80 26.64
N ASN A 85 7.50 2.91 27.59
CA ASN A 85 6.13 2.36 27.45
C ASN A 85 5.19 3.20 26.56
N SER A 86 5.71 4.27 25.97
CA SER A 86 5.06 5.01 24.89
C SER A 86 5.76 4.66 23.59
N ALA A 87 4.99 4.32 22.56
CA ALA A 87 5.53 4.07 21.24
C ALA A 87 6.19 5.35 20.69
N THR A 88 7.40 5.18 20.16
CA THR A 88 8.18 6.23 19.51
C THR A 88 8.46 5.84 18.07
N GLN A 89 8.23 6.76 17.13
CA GLN A 89 8.37 6.55 15.69
C GLN A 89 9.82 6.72 15.23
N TYR A 90 10.26 5.86 14.33
CA TYR A 90 11.57 5.88 13.68
C TYR A 90 11.45 5.60 12.18
N LEU A 91 12.48 5.97 11.43
CA LEU A 91 12.61 5.76 10.00
C LEU A 91 13.91 5.03 9.66
N VAL A 92 13.83 4.14 8.68
CA VAL A 92 14.98 3.69 7.88
C VAL A 92 15.00 4.51 6.60
N THR A 93 16.16 5.08 6.27
CA THR A 93 16.36 5.78 4.99
C THR A 93 17.60 5.24 4.27
N TYR A 94 17.60 5.35 2.94
CA TYR A 94 18.74 5.06 2.09
C TYR A 94 19.25 6.31 1.37
N ASP A 95 20.58 6.51 1.39
CA ASP A 95 21.26 7.34 0.39
C ASP A 95 21.49 6.51 -0.88
N ILE A 96 21.23 7.13 -2.03
CA ILE A 96 21.31 6.46 -3.34
C ILE A 96 22.68 6.68 -3.93
N ALA A 97 23.31 5.59 -4.37
CA ALA A 97 24.62 5.63 -4.98
C ALA A 97 24.60 6.35 -6.34
N THR A 98 25.73 6.95 -6.69
CA THR A 98 25.93 7.53 -8.02
C THR A 98 25.80 6.48 -9.11
N GLY A 99 24.91 6.73 -10.06
CA GLY A 99 24.66 5.84 -11.20
C GLY A 99 23.68 4.70 -10.93
N ALA A 100 22.89 4.78 -9.85
CA ALA A 100 21.76 3.89 -9.60
C ALA A 100 20.77 3.85 -10.78
N THR A 101 20.09 2.71 -10.97
CA THR A 101 19.19 2.51 -12.12
C THR A 101 17.74 2.80 -11.72
N ASP A 102 17.03 3.58 -12.55
CA ASP A 102 15.65 4.00 -12.26
C ASP A 102 14.64 2.84 -12.19
N THR A 103 14.97 1.65 -12.68
CA THR A 103 14.09 0.47 -12.63
C THR A 103 14.30 -0.39 -11.38
N ASP A 104 15.33 -0.11 -10.59
CA ASP A 104 15.63 -0.89 -9.39
C ASP A 104 14.76 -0.47 -8.22
N THR A 105 14.41 -1.43 -7.36
CA THR A 105 13.67 -1.21 -6.13
C THR A 105 14.62 -1.31 -4.95
N LEU A 106 14.45 -0.42 -3.97
CA LEU A 106 15.21 -0.45 -2.74
C LEU A 106 14.23 -0.60 -1.59
N GLN A 107 14.39 -1.66 -0.82
CA GLN A 107 13.47 -2.00 0.26
C GLN A 107 14.27 -2.58 1.40
N GLY A 108 13.81 -2.39 2.62
CA GLY A 108 14.33 -3.16 3.73
C GLY A 108 13.58 -2.90 5.02
N ALA A 109 13.68 -3.85 5.94
CA ALA A 109 12.97 -3.82 7.22
C ALA A 109 13.95 -4.03 8.38
N ILE A 110 13.53 -3.62 9.58
CA ILE A 110 14.21 -4.03 10.81
C ILE A 110 13.90 -5.50 11.03
N THR A 111 14.92 -6.35 10.93
CA THR A 111 14.75 -7.80 11.11
C THR A 111 15.20 -8.27 12.49
N ASP A 112 16.07 -7.52 13.15
CA ASP A 112 16.57 -7.86 14.47
C ASP A 112 17.07 -6.61 15.22
N ALA A 113 17.24 -6.73 16.52
CA ALA A 113 17.74 -5.67 17.39
C ALA A 113 18.60 -6.23 18.53
N THR A 114 19.68 -5.54 18.88
CA THR A 114 20.51 -5.89 20.03
C THR A 114 20.02 -5.15 21.28
N LEU A 115 19.36 -5.89 22.16
CA LEU A 115 18.80 -5.45 23.44
C LEU A 115 18.91 -6.59 24.49
N THR A 116 18.48 -6.34 25.72
CA THR A 116 18.62 -7.28 26.85
C THR A 116 17.42 -8.21 27.00
N ASN A 117 16.21 -7.69 26.80
CA ASN A 117 14.97 -8.45 26.87
C ASN A 117 14.66 -9.19 25.55
N THR A 118 13.47 -9.79 25.47
CA THR A 118 13.02 -10.48 24.26
C THR A 118 12.47 -9.48 23.27
N LEU A 119 12.91 -9.57 22.01
CA LEU A 119 12.35 -8.82 20.90
C LEU A 119 11.11 -9.55 20.37
N ASP A 120 9.97 -8.87 20.35
CA ASP A 120 8.85 -9.24 19.49
C ASP A 120 8.89 -8.32 18.26
N ASN A 121 9.35 -8.87 17.14
CA ASN A 121 9.51 -8.10 15.92
C ASN A 121 8.29 -8.27 15.01
N ASN A 122 7.49 -7.21 14.90
CA ASN A 122 6.35 -7.13 14.01
C ASN A 122 6.60 -6.19 12.82
N ASP A 123 7.86 -5.79 12.56
CA ASP A 123 8.26 -5.08 11.34
C ASP A 123 8.34 -6.06 10.16
N ALA A 124 7.19 -6.61 9.83
CA ALA A 124 7.01 -7.58 8.79
C ALA A 124 6.81 -6.87 7.45
N THR A 125 7.92 -6.47 6.84
CA THR A 125 7.98 -5.97 5.45
C THR A 125 7.08 -4.76 5.18
N ASP A 126 7.43 -3.61 5.75
CA ASP A 126 6.79 -2.35 5.39
C ASP A 126 7.77 -1.37 4.71
N ALA A 127 7.22 -0.65 3.73
CA ALA A 127 7.81 0.32 2.81
C ALA A 127 8.77 -0.23 1.73
N THR A 128 8.16 -0.85 0.72
CA THR A 128 8.77 -0.91 -0.61
C THR A 128 8.98 0.53 -1.15
N LEU A 129 10.20 1.09 -1.13
CA LEU A 129 10.53 2.25 -1.96
C LEU A 129 10.72 1.77 -3.41
N THR A 130 9.65 1.90 -4.18
CA THR A 130 9.68 1.67 -5.63
C THR A 130 10.19 2.93 -6.31
N ILE A 131 11.35 2.86 -6.96
CA ILE A 131 11.85 3.98 -7.75
C ILE A 131 10.99 4.06 -9.02
N THR A 132 10.07 5.03 -9.03
CA THR A 132 9.27 5.39 -10.21
C THR A 132 9.20 6.91 -10.27
N THR A 133 9.08 7.48 -11.47
CA THR A 133 8.75 8.90 -11.61
C THR A 133 7.24 9.02 -11.81
N ASP A 134 6.47 9.14 -10.72
CA ASP A 134 5.09 9.68 -10.79
C ASP A 134 4.58 10.11 -9.41
N THR A 135 3.66 11.08 -9.40
CA THR A 135 3.20 11.83 -8.22
C THR A 135 1.70 11.61 -7.99
N GLY A 136 1.30 10.63 -7.16
CA GLY A 136 0.12 10.78 -6.28
C GLY A 136 -1.20 10.04 -6.61
N TYR A 137 -1.76 9.45 -5.54
CA TYR A 137 -3.14 8.98 -5.26
C TYR A 137 -3.61 7.65 -5.90
N ASP A 138 -3.60 6.57 -5.10
CA ASP A 138 -4.16 5.25 -5.43
C ASP A 138 -5.34 4.89 -4.50
N GLU A 139 -6.48 4.52 -5.06
CA GLU A 139 -7.67 4.04 -4.33
C GLU A 139 -8.03 2.60 -4.77
N THR A 140 -8.56 1.76 -3.86
CA THR A 140 -8.96 0.38 -4.17
C THR A 140 -10.25 -0.01 -3.44
N TYR A 141 -11.22 -0.58 -4.17
CA TYR A 141 -12.54 -0.95 -3.66
C TYR A 141 -12.93 -2.38 -4.03
N THR A 142 -13.44 -3.15 -3.06
CA THR A 142 -13.74 -4.60 -3.22
C THR A 142 -15.22 -4.97 -3.06
N PHE A 143 -16.06 -4.08 -2.54
CA PHE A 143 -17.51 -4.31 -2.31
C PHE A 143 -17.88 -5.42 -1.31
N GLU A 144 -16.92 -5.86 -0.49
CA GLU A 144 -17.13 -6.94 0.49
C GLU A 144 -18.09 -6.55 1.62
N THR A 145 -17.97 -5.33 2.13
CA THR A 145 -18.74 -4.84 3.29
C THR A 145 -19.72 -3.73 2.94
N ASP A 146 -19.31 -2.83 2.04
CA ASP A 146 -20.04 -1.63 1.65
C ASP A 146 -19.53 -1.11 0.30
N TRP A 147 -20.03 0.05 -0.12
CA TRP A 147 -19.67 0.69 -1.39
C TRP A 147 -18.35 1.47 -1.34
N GLY A 148 -17.69 1.59 -0.18
CA GLY A 148 -16.57 2.50 0.01
C GLY A 148 -16.98 3.95 -0.26
N ASP A 149 -16.19 4.65 -1.06
CA ASP A 149 -16.49 6.01 -1.51
C ASP A 149 -17.31 6.04 -2.82
N TRP A 150 -17.69 4.86 -3.33
CA TRP A 150 -18.61 4.79 -4.45
C TRP A 150 -20.04 5.06 -4.00
N THR A 151 -20.74 5.82 -4.83
CA THR A 151 -22.12 6.20 -4.62
C THR A 151 -23.00 5.47 -5.62
N ASN A 152 -23.94 4.69 -5.09
CA ASN A 152 -25.03 4.06 -5.83
C ASN A 152 -26.25 4.98 -5.68
N ASN A 153 -26.30 6.04 -6.48
CA ASN A 153 -27.29 7.10 -6.36
C ASN A 153 -28.57 6.75 -7.14
N ALA A 154 -29.66 6.51 -6.42
CA ALA A 154 -30.96 6.16 -6.98
C ALA A 154 -31.69 7.31 -7.71
N ASP A 155 -31.20 8.55 -7.61
CA ASP A 155 -31.93 9.73 -8.08
C ASP A 155 -31.83 9.95 -9.60
N ASP A 156 -30.80 9.41 -10.27
CA ASP A 156 -30.51 9.64 -11.69
C ASP A 156 -30.58 8.37 -12.57
N ASP A 157 -31.05 7.25 -12.02
CA ASP A 157 -31.14 5.98 -12.74
C ASP A 157 -32.52 5.27 -12.57
N GLN A 158 -32.63 4.05 -13.10
CA GLN A 158 -33.91 3.30 -13.15
C GLN A 158 -33.93 2.08 -12.22
N PHE A 159 -32.77 1.72 -11.67
CA PHE A 159 -32.58 0.68 -10.69
C PHE A 159 -31.14 0.73 -10.16
N ASP A 160 -30.96 0.25 -8.94
CA ASP A 160 -29.68 0.36 -8.26
C ASP A 160 -28.76 -0.84 -8.49
N TRP A 161 -27.46 -0.60 -8.35
CA TRP A 161 -26.50 -1.68 -8.13
C TRP A 161 -26.78 -2.40 -6.80
N SER A 162 -26.34 -3.64 -6.70
CA SER A 162 -26.43 -4.44 -5.47
C SER A 162 -25.11 -5.15 -5.22
N THR A 163 -24.86 -5.56 -3.98
CA THR A 163 -23.71 -6.40 -3.64
C THR A 163 -24.16 -7.78 -3.19
N GLY A 164 -23.33 -8.79 -3.45
CA GLY A 164 -23.60 -10.15 -2.99
C GLY A 164 -22.64 -11.17 -3.58
N GLU A 165 -22.61 -12.35 -2.97
CA GLU A 165 -21.76 -13.47 -3.41
C GLU A 165 -22.27 -14.17 -4.68
N ASN A 166 -23.52 -13.90 -5.07
CA ASN A 166 -24.16 -14.50 -6.23
C ASN A 166 -25.18 -13.53 -6.83
N THR A 167 -25.41 -13.62 -8.14
CA THR A 167 -26.55 -12.93 -8.77
C THR A 167 -27.86 -13.66 -8.45
N PRO A 168 -28.98 -12.96 -8.21
CA PRO A 168 -30.28 -13.57 -7.95
C PRO A 168 -30.79 -14.51 -9.07
N SER A 169 -30.48 -14.18 -10.33
CA SER A 169 -30.88 -14.98 -11.49
C SER A 169 -30.07 -16.26 -11.69
N SER A 170 -30.67 -17.22 -12.40
CA SER A 170 -29.99 -18.45 -12.82
C SER A 170 -29.24 -18.26 -14.14
N ASN A 171 -28.12 -18.97 -14.32
CA ASN A 171 -27.23 -18.82 -15.49
C ASN A 171 -26.76 -17.37 -15.70
N THR A 172 -26.54 -16.64 -14.61
CA THR A 172 -26.01 -15.27 -14.60
C THR A 172 -24.85 -15.15 -13.62
N GLY A 173 -24.06 -14.10 -13.80
CA GLY A 173 -22.96 -13.77 -12.90
C GLY A 173 -21.81 -14.78 -12.94
N PRO A 174 -20.77 -14.55 -12.12
CA PRO A 174 -19.69 -15.52 -11.96
C PRO A 174 -20.26 -16.79 -11.32
N GLN A 175 -20.23 -17.91 -12.05
CA GLN A 175 -20.66 -19.19 -11.51
C GLN A 175 -19.54 -19.76 -10.61
N PRO A 176 -19.84 -20.29 -9.42
CA PRO A 176 -18.90 -21.11 -8.68
C PRO A 176 -18.72 -22.46 -9.39
N GLN A 177 -18.05 -22.46 -10.54
CA GLN A 177 -17.59 -23.68 -11.20
C GLN A 177 -16.19 -24.01 -10.70
N SER A 178 -16.02 -25.28 -10.31
CA SER A 178 -14.76 -25.87 -9.84
C SER A 178 -13.55 -25.44 -10.69
N GLY A 179 -12.72 -24.54 -10.16
CA GLY A 179 -11.33 -24.35 -10.61
C GLY A 179 -11.01 -23.10 -11.44
N SER A 180 -11.93 -22.16 -11.66
CA SER A 180 -11.57 -20.84 -12.22
C SER A 180 -11.25 -19.87 -11.09
N ASN A 181 -9.96 -19.80 -10.74
CA ASN A 181 -9.39 -18.80 -9.84
C ASN A 181 -9.32 -17.44 -10.56
N GLY A 182 -10.41 -16.66 -10.53
CA GLY A 182 -10.24 -15.22 -10.32
C GLY A 182 -9.92 -14.99 -8.84
N GLN A 183 -9.23 -13.91 -8.47
CA GLN A 183 -9.09 -13.54 -7.06
C GLN A 183 -10.49 -13.48 -6.42
N GLY A 184 -10.75 -14.37 -5.44
CA GLY A 184 -11.98 -14.34 -4.64
C GLY A 184 -13.01 -15.42 -4.97
N GLY A 185 -12.63 -16.70 -4.90
CA GLY A 185 -13.57 -17.83 -4.86
C GLY A 185 -14.46 -17.85 -3.61
N GLY A 186 -15.29 -16.81 -3.43
CA GLY A 186 -16.15 -16.53 -2.28
C GLY A 186 -15.92 -15.11 -1.78
N GLY A 187 -16.81 -14.19 -2.13
CA GLY A 187 -16.77 -12.76 -1.76
C GLY A 187 -17.91 -12.00 -2.44
N ASN A 188 -18.32 -10.88 -1.86
CA ASN A 188 -19.34 -10.02 -2.48
C ASN A 188 -18.75 -9.27 -3.68
N PHE A 189 -19.57 -9.07 -4.70
CA PHE A 189 -19.24 -8.19 -5.82
C PHE A 189 -20.41 -7.27 -6.11
N ALA A 190 -20.12 -6.10 -6.67
CA ALA A 190 -21.14 -5.22 -7.22
C ALA A 190 -21.74 -5.85 -8.48
N PHE A 191 -23.07 -5.91 -8.56
CA PHE A 191 -23.80 -6.43 -9.70
C PHE A 191 -25.07 -5.64 -9.98
N ILE A 192 -25.56 -5.80 -11.20
CA ILE A 192 -26.89 -5.41 -11.61
C ILE A 192 -27.72 -6.65 -11.94
N GLU A 193 -28.98 -6.67 -11.51
CA GLU A 193 -29.91 -7.76 -11.81
C GLU A 193 -30.76 -7.39 -13.03
N CYS A 194 -30.39 -7.93 -14.19
CA CYS A 194 -31.00 -7.57 -15.49
C CYS A 194 -32.28 -8.36 -15.83
N SER A 195 -32.74 -9.28 -14.98
CA SER A 195 -33.96 -10.05 -15.27
C SER A 195 -35.25 -9.25 -15.05
N THR A 196 -36.38 -9.83 -15.48
CA THR A 196 -37.71 -9.25 -15.26
C THR A 196 -37.90 -8.86 -13.79
N PRO A 197 -38.34 -7.63 -13.48
CA PRO A 197 -39.09 -6.71 -14.36
C PRO A 197 -38.26 -5.70 -15.15
N ARG A 198 -36.92 -5.82 -15.21
CA ARG A 198 -36.09 -4.85 -15.94
C ARG A 198 -36.52 -4.70 -17.40
N GLY A 199 -36.61 -3.46 -17.84
CA GLY A 199 -36.85 -3.05 -19.21
C GLY A 199 -35.58 -3.04 -20.05
N ILE A 200 -35.73 -3.00 -21.37
CA ILE A 200 -34.59 -2.83 -22.30
C ILE A 200 -34.04 -1.40 -22.15
N ASN A 201 -32.71 -1.27 -22.10
CA ASN A 201 -31.98 0.00 -21.95
C ASN A 201 -32.25 0.77 -20.66
N GLU A 202 -32.74 0.11 -19.61
CA GLU A 202 -32.70 0.71 -18.28
C GLU A 202 -31.25 0.80 -17.80
N GLN A 203 -30.92 1.89 -17.11
CA GLN A 203 -29.57 2.21 -16.67
C GLN A 203 -29.49 2.20 -15.14
N ALA A 204 -28.29 1.90 -14.64
CA ALA A 204 -27.90 1.98 -13.25
C ALA A 204 -26.51 2.63 -13.18
N TYR A 205 -26.31 3.57 -12.28
CA TYR A 205 -25.03 4.27 -12.14
C TYR A 205 -24.35 3.93 -10.82
N LEU A 206 -23.04 3.73 -10.89
CA LEU A 206 -22.17 3.59 -9.74
C LEU A 206 -21.02 4.56 -9.93
N GLU A 207 -20.94 5.57 -9.07
CA GLU A 207 -20.08 6.74 -9.26
C GLU A 207 -18.97 6.72 -8.20
N SER A 208 -17.72 6.95 -8.57
CA SER A 208 -16.67 7.14 -7.57
C SER A 208 -16.83 8.50 -6.88
N ASN A 209 -16.11 8.69 -5.79
CA ASN A 209 -15.79 10.02 -5.30
C ASN A 209 -15.03 10.85 -6.36
N VAL A 210 -14.97 12.16 -6.10
CA VAL A 210 -14.13 13.07 -6.86
C VAL A 210 -12.67 12.75 -6.54
N LEU A 211 -11.95 12.25 -7.55
CA LEU A 211 -10.54 11.96 -7.44
C LEU A 211 -9.76 13.28 -7.49
N ALA A 212 -9.11 13.64 -6.38
CA ALA A 212 -8.33 14.87 -6.26
C ALA A 212 -6.98 14.70 -7.01
N GLY A 213 -7.00 14.87 -8.32
CA GLY A 213 -5.82 14.72 -9.17
C GLY A 213 -5.50 15.99 -9.95
N ASP A 214 -4.52 16.76 -9.48
CA ASP A 214 -3.89 17.80 -10.29
C ASP A 214 -3.02 17.12 -11.38
N GLN A 215 -3.58 16.92 -12.59
CA GLN A 215 -2.86 16.53 -13.83
C GLN A 215 -2.22 15.13 -13.95
N TYR A 216 -2.52 14.16 -13.09
CA TYR A 216 -1.96 12.80 -13.24
C TYR A 216 -2.79 11.89 -14.16
N ALA A 217 -2.10 10.97 -14.84
CA ALA A 217 -2.72 9.99 -15.72
C ALA A 217 -3.58 9.03 -14.89
N LEU A 218 -4.90 9.19 -14.94
CA LEU A 218 -5.85 8.31 -14.25
C LEU A 218 -5.70 6.87 -14.77
N ASN A 219 -5.17 5.98 -13.93
CA ASN A 219 -5.05 4.56 -14.21
C ASN A 219 -6.18 3.81 -13.50
N ILE A 220 -7.17 3.33 -14.25
CA ILE A 220 -8.29 2.54 -13.70
C ILE A 220 -8.10 1.07 -14.09
N SER A 221 -8.18 0.18 -13.09
CA SER A 221 -8.24 -1.27 -13.29
C SER A 221 -9.37 -1.89 -12.48
N PHE A 222 -10.21 -2.72 -13.11
CA PHE A 222 -11.26 -3.48 -12.44
C PHE A 222 -11.51 -4.83 -13.11
N TYR A 223 -11.98 -5.80 -12.33
CA TYR A 223 -12.50 -7.06 -12.86
C TYR A 223 -13.97 -6.90 -13.21
N TYR A 224 -14.42 -7.56 -14.29
CA TYR A 224 -15.82 -7.55 -14.68
C TYR A 224 -16.26 -8.96 -15.12
N ASN A 225 -17.55 -9.25 -14.91
CA ASN A 225 -18.20 -10.46 -15.39
C ASN A 225 -19.47 -10.07 -16.14
N MET A 226 -19.57 -10.47 -17.40
CA MET A 226 -20.73 -10.20 -18.25
C MET A 226 -21.31 -11.52 -18.75
N PHE A 227 -21.78 -12.35 -17.82
CA PHE A 227 -22.45 -13.61 -18.12
C PHE A 227 -23.94 -13.52 -17.77
N GLY A 228 -24.81 -13.65 -18.78
CA GLY A 228 -26.26 -13.67 -18.63
C GLY A 228 -26.97 -13.41 -19.95
N ALA A 229 -28.19 -13.93 -20.13
CA ALA A 229 -28.92 -13.78 -21.40
C ALA A 229 -29.39 -12.33 -21.68
N HIS A 230 -29.56 -11.54 -20.62
CA HIS A 230 -29.97 -10.14 -20.67
C HIS A 230 -28.82 -9.19 -20.32
N ILE A 231 -27.57 -9.70 -20.25
CA ILE A 231 -26.42 -8.84 -20.02
C ILE A 231 -26.24 -7.95 -21.24
N ASP A 232 -26.14 -6.64 -21.01
CA ASP A 232 -25.98 -5.66 -22.06
C ASP A 232 -24.59 -5.03 -21.97
N THR A 233 -24.47 -3.72 -21.86
CA THR A 233 -23.21 -3.00 -22.01
C THR A 233 -22.78 -2.36 -20.70
N LEU A 234 -21.49 -2.48 -20.36
CA LEU A 234 -20.85 -1.71 -19.29
C LEU A 234 -20.07 -0.55 -19.90
N TYR A 235 -20.34 0.67 -19.46
CA TYR A 235 -19.60 1.86 -19.85
C TYR A 235 -18.77 2.37 -18.68
N LEU A 236 -17.55 2.81 -18.97
CA LEU A 236 -16.73 3.61 -18.06
C LEU A 236 -16.68 5.03 -18.59
N TYR A 237 -17.08 5.99 -17.77
CA TYR A 237 -16.97 7.42 -18.09
C TYR A 237 -16.06 8.10 -17.08
N VAL A 238 -15.34 9.12 -17.54
CA VAL A 238 -14.58 10.05 -16.70
C VAL A 238 -15.21 11.42 -16.87
N TRP A 239 -15.67 12.01 -15.77
CA TRP A 239 -16.39 13.28 -15.74
C TRP A 239 -15.54 14.31 -14.99
N ASP A 240 -15.55 15.55 -15.48
CA ASP A 240 -14.89 16.75 -14.91
C ASP A 240 -15.98 17.79 -14.59
#